data_AF-A0A349HIS3-F1
#
_entry.id   AF-A0A349HIS3-F1
#
_cell.length_a   1.000
_cell.length_b   1.000
_cell.length_c   1.000
_cell.angle_alpha   90.00
_cell.angle_beta   90.00
_cell.angle_gamma   90.00
#
_symmetry.space_group_name_H-M   'P 1'
#
loop_
_entity.id
_entity.type
_entity.pdbx_description
1 polymer ?
#
loop_
_entity_poly.entity_id
_entity_poly.type
_entity_poly.pdbx_seq_one_letter_code
_entity_poly.pdbx_strand_id
1 'polypeptide(L)'
;MPLPKNTVYAVYRDETTRKYKGNPKIEALPPKMNLKKIKKCLTGKVEFDVRDIYEDDIDRIHMISSLLDDFFQPLTTHVEFERKLSLLIRKGYVGRNLADGSLRKHQQNGYERVMAGDLDAFVFDTPISTASSMLLTGVPGCGKSSTIDRILATYPQVILHEKYNFTQLVYLKIDCPHDGGIKNLCINFFRAIDRVLDTDYETIYVKKRHNIETLLSLIPQVANKHGLGVLVIDEIQHLYGRSSGGVNNMMSFFVTMENTIGLPVVFVGTPKARDIFEKELRLARRGVGLGSLVWEPMKNIAPIVDPRSGKIKTNEWRSFTDVLNTIH
;
A
#
# COMPACT_ATOMS: atom_id res chain seq x y z
N MET A 1 16.91 23.45 -4.45
CA MET A 1 17.33 22.03 -4.36
C MET A 1 16.68 21.27 -5.51
N PRO A 2 17.39 20.35 -6.16
CA PRO A 2 16.76 19.46 -7.15
C PRO A 2 15.67 18.64 -6.46
N LEU A 3 14.57 18.37 -7.18
CA LEU A 3 13.49 17.52 -6.67
C LEU A 3 13.99 16.07 -6.53
N PRO A 4 13.48 15.30 -5.55
CA PRO A 4 13.79 13.88 -5.46
C PRO A 4 13.46 13.16 -6.77
N LYS A 5 14.29 12.17 -7.17
CA LYS A 5 14.19 11.48 -8.48
C LYS A 5 12.80 10.91 -8.82
N ASN A 6 11.99 10.60 -7.82
CA ASN A 6 10.66 9.99 -7.98
C ASN A 6 9.49 11.01 -7.90
N THR A 7 9.77 12.30 -8.10
CA THR A 7 8.78 13.38 -8.01
C THR A 7 8.21 13.73 -9.37
N VAL A 8 6.88 13.81 -9.46
CA VAL A 8 6.18 14.33 -10.65
C VAL A 8 5.42 15.62 -10.30
N TYR A 9 5.21 16.49 -11.29
CA TYR A 9 4.38 17.67 -11.11
C TYR A 9 2.89 17.32 -11.12
N ALA A 10 2.11 17.98 -10.27
CA ALA A 10 0.68 17.77 -10.17
C ALA A 10 -0.04 18.19 -11.47
N VAL A 11 -0.87 17.28 -12.00
CA VAL A 11 -1.82 17.57 -13.08
C VAL A 11 -3.22 17.28 -12.55
N TYR A 12 -3.98 18.33 -12.28
CA TYR A 12 -5.33 18.23 -11.73
C TYR A 12 -6.33 17.81 -12.79
N ARG A 13 -7.13 16.79 -12.48
CA ARG A 13 -8.18 16.27 -13.36
C ARG A 13 -9.50 16.26 -12.62
N ASP A 14 -10.58 16.55 -13.33
CA ASP A 14 -11.91 16.49 -12.76
C ASP A 14 -12.27 15.07 -12.30
N GLU A 15 -12.81 14.99 -11.08
CA GLU A 15 -13.29 13.74 -10.51
C GLU A 15 -14.81 13.61 -10.64
N THR A 16 -15.28 12.41 -10.98
CA THR A 16 -16.72 12.13 -11.08
C THR A 16 -17.35 11.90 -9.71
N THR A 17 -16.56 11.40 -8.76
CA THR A 17 -17.02 11.08 -7.40
C THR A 17 -17.19 12.35 -6.59
N ARG A 18 -18.42 12.63 -6.11
CA ARG A 18 -18.74 13.87 -5.36
C ARG A 18 -17.78 14.15 -4.20
N LYS A 19 -17.39 13.11 -3.42
CA LYS A 19 -16.46 13.24 -2.29
C LYS A 19 -15.00 13.54 -2.68
N TYR A 20 -14.64 13.41 -3.96
CA TYR A 20 -13.28 13.63 -4.47
C TYR A 20 -13.13 14.96 -5.20
N LYS A 21 -14.24 15.56 -5.64
CA LYS A 21 -14.26 16.84 -6.34
C LYS A 21 -13.67 17.96 -5.49
N GLY A 22 -12.85 18.79 -6.10
CA GLY A 22 -12.22 19.95 -5.45
C GLY A 22 -11.14 19.58 -4.44
N ASN A 23 -10.65 18.32 -4.45
CA ASN A 23 -9.54 17.89 -3.62
C ASN A 23 -8.28 17.75 -4.47
N PRO A 24 -7.34 18.71 -4.42
CA PRO A 24 -6.17 18.72 -5.28
C PRO A 24 -5.31 17.46 -5.14
N LYS A 25 -5.29 16.82 -3.96
CA LYS A 25 -4.50 15.60 -3.73
C LYS A 25 -5.10 14.35 -4.36
N ILE A 26 -6.40 14.36 -4.64
CA ILE A 26 -7.07 13.27 -5.36
C ILE A 26 -7.04 13.54 -6.85
N GLU A 27 -7.33 14.77 -7.26
CA GLU A 27 -7.36 15.20 -8.67
C GLU A 27 -6.00 15.08 -9.36
N ALA A 28 -4.90 15.18 -8.60
CA ALA A 28 -3.54 15.00 -9.11
C ALA A 28 -3.13 13.52 -9.28
N LEU A 29 -3.87 12.55 -8.72
CA LEU A 29 -3.55 11.13 -8.86
C LEU A 29 -3.77 10.64 -10.30
N PRO A 30 -3.10 9.55 -10.71
CA PRO A 30 -3.39 8.89 -11.97
C PRO A 30 -4.87 8.49 -12.07
N PRO A 31 -5.49 8.57 -13.27
CA PRO A 31 -6.86 8.13 -13.48
C PRO A 31 -7.07 6.68 -13.03
N LYS A 32 -8.23 6.42 -12.43
CA LYS A 32 -8.65 5.06 -12.00
C LYS A 32 -8.49 4.09 -13.17
N MET A 33 -7.75 3.01 -12.96
CA MET A 33 -7.44 2.07 -14.04
C MET A 33 -8.63 1.14 -14.29
N ASN A 34 -9.00 0.97 -15.55
CA ASN A 34 -9.91 -0.11 -15.95
C ASN A 34 -9.14 -1.43 -16.11
N LEU A 35 -9.86 -2.55 -16.24
CA LEU A 35 -9.23 -3.87 -16.35
C LEU A 35 -8.18 -3.95 -17.48
N LYS A 36 -8.44 -3.34 -18.64
CA LYS A 36 -7.51 -3.34 -19.77
C LYS A 36 -6.21 -2.62 -19.42
N LYS A 37 -6.30 -1.46 -18.76
CA LYS A 37 -5.14 -0.67 -18.33
C LYS A 37 -4.35 -1.38 -17.23
N ILE A 38 -5.03 -1.98 -16.24
CA ILE A 38 -4.38 -2.77 -15.19
C ILE A 38 -3.57 -3.90 -15.82
N LYS A 39 -4.18 -4.68 -16.72
CA LYS A 39 -3.48 -5.74 -17.45
C LYS A 39 -2.25 -5.19 -18.15
N LYS A 40 -2.41 -4.16 -18.98
CA LYS A 40 -1.29 -3.57 -19.73
C LYS A 40 -0.15 -3.07 -18.83
N CYS A 41 -0.45 -2.41 -17.72
CA CYS A 41 0.57 -1.84 -16.84
C CYS A 41 1.29 -2.90 -16.00
N LEU A 42 0.60 -3.99 -15.65
CA LEU A 42 1.17 -5.04 -14.80
C LEU A 42 1.87 -6.12 -15.62
N THR A 43 1.41 -6.40 -16.85
CA THR A 43 2.02 -7.40 -17.72
C THR A 43 3.50 -7.10 -17.92
N GLY A 44 4.32 -8.09 -17.60
CA GLY A 44 5.76 -8.07 -17.80
C GLY A 44 6.12 -8.01 -19.28
N LYS A 45 7.21 -7.31 -19.60
CA LYS A 45 7.73 -7.22 -20.97
C LYS A 45 8.91 -8.16 -21.09
N VAL A 46 8.65 -9.38 -21.52
CA VAL A 46 9.70 -10.36 -21.79
C VAL A 46 10.29 -10.07 -23.17
N GLU A 47 11.58 -9.75 -23.21
CA GLU A 47 12.34 -9.63 -24.45
C GLU A 47 13.16 -10.92 -24.63
N PHE A 48 13.02 -11.57 -25.78
CA PHE A 48 13.77 -12.77 -26.15
C PHE A 48 14.07 -12.75 -27.64
N ASP A 49 15.18 -13.37 -28.07
CA ASP A 49 15.43 -13.66 -29.49
C ASP A 49 15.09 -15.13 -29.74
N VAL A 50 14.35 -15.40 -30.81
CA VAL A 50 14.03 -16.79 -31.21
C VAL A 50 15.32 -17.59 -31.47
N ARG A 51 16.42 -16.91 -31.81
CA ARG A 51 17.74 -17.53 -32.01
C ARG A 51 18.37 -18.05 -30.72
N ASP A 52 17.92 -17.59 -29.55
CA ASP A 52 18.40 -18.05 -28.23
C ASP A 52 18.23 -19.58 -28.06
N ILE A 53 17.31 -20.20 -28.82
CA ILE A 53 17.11 -21.67 -28.79
C ILE A 53 18.31 -22.45 -29.34
N TYR A 54 19.17 -21.81 -30.14
CA TYR A 54 20.33 -22.42 -30.79
C TYR A 54 21.64 -22.21 -30.03
N GLU A 55 21.61 -21.43 -28.94
CA GLU A 55 22.77 -21.18 -28.08
C GLU A 55 23.14 -22.43 -27.27
N ASP A 56 24.34 -22.42 -26.69
CA ASP A 56 24.84 -23.54 -25.89
C ASP A 56 23.97 -23.80 -24.64
N ASP A 57 24.04 -25.02 -24.11
CA ASP A 57 23.18 -25.50 -23.02
C ASP A 57 23.27 -24.63 -21.76
N ILE A 58 24.49 -24.22 -21.39
CA ILE A 58 24.74 -23.35 -20.23
C ILE A 58 24.14 -21.96 -20.47
N ASP A 59 24.38 -21.35 -21.62
CA ASP A 59 23.89 -20.01 -21.93
C ASP A 59 22.36 -19.96 -21.98
N ARG A 60 21.73 -21.00 -22.52
CA ARG A 60 20.28 -21.16 -22.53
C ARG A 60 19.68 -21.24 -21.12
N ILE A 61 20.36 -21.88 -20.17
CA ILE A 61 19.90 -21.90 -18.77
C ILE A 61 19.92 -20.48 -18.19
N HIS A 62 20.98 -19.71 -18.44
CA HIS A 62 21.08 -18.32 -18.01
C HIS A 62 20.02 -17.42 -18.67
N MET A 63 19.78 -17.59 -19.98
CA MET A 63 18.73 -16.88 -20.71
C MET A 63 17.33 -17.21 -20.17
N ILE A 64 17.00 -18.50 -19.98
CA ILE A 64 15.70 -18.88 -19.40
C ILE A 64 15.53 -18.26 -18.01
N SER A 65 16.59 -18.24 -17.19
CA SER A 65 16.54 -17.61 -15.87
C SER A 65 16.26 -16.11 -15.95
N SER A 66 16.83 -15.38 -16.91
CA SER A 66 16.59 -13.93 -17.05
C SER A 66 15.18 -13.62 -17.53
N LEU A 67 14.58 -14.46 -18.38
CA LEU A 67 13.18 -14.28 -18.82
C LEU A 67 12.18 -14.31 -17.66
N LEU A 68 12.49 -15.08 -16.59
CA LEU A 68 11.64 -15.19 -15.41
C LEU A 68 11.57 -13.88 -14.59
N ASP A 69 12.60 -13.03 -14.67
CA ASP A 69 12.64 -11.76 -13.94
C ASP A 69 11.63 -10.75 -14.52
N ASP A 70 11.47 -10.78 -15.84
CA ASP A 70 10.58 -9.87 -16.56
C ASP A 70 9.17 -10.45 -16.78
N PHE A 71 9.00 -11.77 -16.67
CA PHE A 71 7.70 -12.41 -16.84
C PHE A 71 6.75 -12.06 -15.68
N PHE A 72 5.62 -11.44 -16.01
CA PHE A 72 4.54 -11.21 -15.06
C PHE A 72 3.20 -11.25 -15.77
N GLN A 73 2.34 -12.20 -15.39
CA GLN A 73 1.00 -12.31 -15.93
C GLN A 73 -0.04 -11.87 -14.87
N PRO A 74 -0.77 -10.76 -15.10
CA PRO A 74 -1.78 -10.29 -14.17
C PRO A 74 -2.92 -11.30 -14.01
N LEU A 75 -3.36 -11.44 -12.77
CA LEU A 75 -4.40 -12.37 -12.30
C LEU A 75 -5.54 -11.58 -11.67
N THR A 76 -6.65 -12.26 -11.39
CA THR A 76 -7.83 -11.67 -10.75
C THR A 76 -7.47 -11.07 -9.39
N THR A 77 -6.63 -11.74 -8.61
CA THR A 77 -6.14 -11.27 -7.29
C THR A 77 -5.32 -9.98 -7.43
N HIS A 78 -4.50 -9.86 -8.48
CA HIS A 78 -3.74 -8.64 -8.80
C HIS A 78 -4.69 -7.45 -9.07
N VAL A 79 -5.74 -7.69 -9.86
CA VAL A 79 -6.76 -6.68 -10.19
C VAL A 79 -7.55 -6.28 -8.96
N GLU A 80 -7.91 -7.25 -8.11
CA GLU A 80 -8.64 -6.97 -6.87
C GLU A 80 -7.81 -6.12 -5.91
N PHE A 81 -6.53 -6.46 -5.74
CA PHE A 81 -5.60 -5.68 -4.90
C PHE A 81 -5.42 -4.26 -5.42
N GLU A 82 -5.19 -4.08 -6.73
CA GLU A 82 -5.06 -2.75 -7.34
C GLU A 82 -6.30 -1.89 -7.05
N ARG A 83 -7.51 -2.44 -7.26
CA ARG A 83 -8.75 -1.70 -7.02
C ARG A 83 -8.90 -1.28 -5.58
N LYS A 84 -8.61 -2.19 -4.63
CA LYS A 84 -8.68 -1.90 -3.20
C LYS A 84 -7.64 -0.83 -2.81
N LEU A 85 -6.41 -0.96 -3.29
CA LEU A 85 -5.33 0.00 -3.05
C LEU A 85 -5.65 1.39 -3.62
N SER A 86 -6.17 1.46 -4.85
CA SER A 86 -6.62 2.70 -5.49
C SER A 86 -7.67 3.44 -4.68
N LEU A 87 -8.56 2.67 -4.04
CA LEU A 87 -9.63 3.16 -3.16
C LEU A 87 -9.05 3.66 -1.83
N LEU A 88 -8.10 2.92 -1.25
CA LEU A 88 -7.39 3.30 -0.02
C LEU A 88 -6.64 4.61 -0.18
N ILE A 89 -5.77 4.74 -1.20
CA ILE A 89 -5.00 5.97 -1.46
C ILE A 89 -5.94 7.18 -1.51
N ARG A 90 -7.04 7.10 -2.28
CA ARG A 90 -8.01 8.20 -2.41
C ARG A 90 -8.76 8.48 -1.12
N LYS A 91 -9.21 7.44 -0.40
CA LYS A 91 -9.87 7.57 0.91
C LYS A 91 -8.97 8.26 1.92
N GLY A 92 -7.66 8.00 1.88
CA GLY A 92 -6.69 8.69 2.72
C GLY A 92 -6.74 10.20 2.50
N TYR A 93 -7.03 10.69 1.31
CA TYR A 93 -7.02 12.12 1.03
C TYR A 93 -8.33 12.86 1.28
N VAL A 94 -9.46 12.17 1.37
CA VAL A 94 -10.80 12.79 1.46
C VAL A 94 -10.88 13.82 2.58
N GLY A 95 -10.46 13.48 3.79
CA GLY A 95 -10.51 14.38 4.95
C GLY A 95 -9.38 15.41 5.00
N ARG A 96 -8.42 15.37 4.07
CA ARG A 96 -7.16 16.14 4.13
C ARG A 96 -7.01 17.08 2.92
N ASN A 97 -8.07 17.73 2.47
CA ASN A 97 -8.06 18.57 1.29
C ASN A 97 -7.18 19.83 1.47
N LEU A 98 -6.42 20.18 0.42
CA LEU A 98 -5.54 21.37 0.36
C LEU A 98 -6.32 22.67 0.11
N ALA A 99 -7.54 22.60 -0.45
CA ALA A 99 -8.27 23.75 -0.97
C ALA A 99 -9.32 24.34 -0.02
N ASP A 100 -9.81 23.59 0.97
CA ASP A 100 -10.97 23.96 1.82
C ASP A 100 -10.62 24.13 3.31
N GLY A 101 -9.33 24.08 3.65
CA GLY A 101 -8.86 24.18 5.03
C GLY A 101 -9.02 22.91 5.87
N SER A 102 -9.56 21.81 5.34
CA SER A 102 -9.72 20.57 6.10
C SER A 102 -8.37 20.00 6.54
N LEU A 103 -7.30 20.15 5.74
CA LEU A 103 -5.95 19.78 6.15
C LEU A 103 -5.49 20.52 7.41
N ARG A 104 -5.78 21.83 7.52
CA ARG A 104 -5.37 22.63 8.69
C ARG A 104 -6.13 22.20 9.95
N LYS A 105 -7.45 22.01 9.84
CA LYS A 105 -8.25 21.44 10.93
C LYS A 105 -7.69 20.08 11.38
N HIS A 106 -7.36 19.23 10.40
CA HIS A 106 -6.84 17.90 10.66
C HIS A 106 -5.45 17.91 11.34
N GLN A 107 -4.58 18.84 10.93
CA GLN A 107 -3.27 19.03 11.57
C GLN A 107 -3.40 19.56 13.00
N GLN A 108 -4.29 20.53 13.23
CA GLN A 108 -4.55 21.10 14.56
C GLN A 108 -5.07 20.04 15.54
N ASN A 109 -6.06 19.25 15.10
CA ASN A 109 -6.60 18.14 15.91
C ASN A 109 -5.51 17.11 16.27
N GLY A 110 -4.61 16.80 15.34
CA GLY A 110 -3.48 15.91 15.58
C GLY A 110 -2.49 16.49 16.59
N TYR A 111 -2.18 17.78 16.51
CA TYR A 111 -1.24 18.45 17.41
C TYR A 111 -1.77 18.52 18.85
N GLU A 112 -3.05 18.88 19.04
CA GLU A 112 -3.67 18.97 20.37
C GLU A 112 -3.65 17.63 21.13
N ARG A 113 -3.94 16.53 20.42
CA ARG A 113 -3.87 15.16 20.96
C ARG A 113 -2.47 14.76 21.40
N VAL A 114 -1.46 15.14 20.62
CA VAL A 114 -0.06 14.89 20.97
C VAL A 114 0.35 15.69 22.20
N MET A 115 -0.04 16.96 22.29
CA MET A 115 0.26 17.82 23.44
C MET A 115 -0.45 17.38 24.72
N ALA A 116 -1.68 16.86 24.60
CA ALA A 116 -2.43 16.32 25.72
C ALA A 116 -1.88 14.97 26.23
N GLY A 117 -0.98 14.31 25.48
CA GLY A 117 -0.53 12.95 25.78
C GLY A 117 -1.63 11.90 25.62
N ASP A 118 -2.77 12.28 25.05
CA ASP A 118 -3.96 11.44 24.88
C ASP A 118 -4.37 11.47 23.40
N LEU A 119 -3.98 10.43 22.68
CA LEU A 119 -4.31 10.28 21.26
C LEU A 119 -5.80 9.98 21.02
N ASP A 120 -6.54 9.61 22.07
CA ASP A 120 -7.96 9.31 22.04
C ASP A 120 -8.84 10.50 22.47
N ALA A 121 -8.23 11.66 22.78
CA ALA A 121 -8.93 12.85 23.24
C ALA A 121 -10.05 13.28 22.26
N PHE A 122 -11.26 13.44 22.81
CA PHE A 122 -12.47 13.83 22.09
C PHE A 122 -12.37 15.28 21.60
N VAL A 123 -12.62 15.51 20.31
CA VAL A 123 -12.70 16.85 19.71
C VAL A 123 -14.09 17.03 19.10
N PHE A 124 -14.68 18.22 19.25
CA PHE A 124 -16.04 18.57 18.85
C PHE A 124 -16.38 18.33 17.36
N ASP A 125 -15.36 18.29 16.49
CA ASP A 125 -15.50 18.04 15.05
C ASP A 125 -14.84 16.67 14.77
N THR A 126 -15.58 15.57 14.96
CA THR A 126 -15.05 14.23 14.70
C THR A 126 -14.68 14.14 13.21
N PRO A 127 -13.41 13.86 12.86
CA PRO A 127 -13.08 13.56 11.48
C PRO A 127 -13.96 12.40 11.04
N ILE A 128 -14.63 12.52 9.89
CA ILE A 128 -15.30 11.37 9.29
C ILE A 128 -14.20 10.32 9.08
N SER A 129 -14.16 9.28 9.91
CA SER A 129 -13.18 8.20 9.78
C SER A 129 -13.44 7.49 8.47
N THR A 130 -12.72 7.90 7.42
CA THR A 130 -12.76 7.32 6.08
C THR A 130 -11.66 6.31 5.86
N ALA A 131 -10.70 6.22 6.78
CA ALA A 131 -9.61 5.29 6.68
C ALA A 131 -10.16 3.86 6.85
N SER A 132 -9.57 2.97 6.08
CA SER A 132 -9.96 1.57 5.99
C SER A 132 -8.65 0.80 5.98
N SER A 133 -8.51 -0.19 6.86
CA SER A 133 -7.38 -1.12 6.78
C SER A 133 -7.68 -2.29 5.84
N MET A 134 -6.62 -2.87 5.29
CA MET A 134 -6.69 -4.09 4.49
C MET A 134 -5.58 -5.03 4.93
N LEU A 135 -5.88 -6.33 5.01
CA LEU A 135 -4.89 -7.37 5.24
C LEU A 135 -4.69 -8.22 4.00
N LEU A 136 -3.47 -8.26 3.50
CA LEU A 136 -2.99 -9.19 2.49
C LEU A 136 -2.24 -10.35 3.16
N THR A 137 -2.83 -11.54 3.17
CA THR A 137 -2.12 -12.74 3.65
C THR A 137 -1.72 -13.67 2.52
N GLY A 138 -0.65 -14.43 2.70
CA GLY A 138 -0.29 -15.50 1.78
C GLY A 138 0.99 -16.19 2.23
N VAL A 139 1.20 -17.42 1.78
CA VAL A 139 2.40 -18.19 2.15
C VAL A 139 3.69 -17.45 1.73
N PRO A 140 4.81 -17.58 2.46
CA PRO A 140 6.09 -17.04 2.00
C PRO A 140 6.42 -17.50 0.58
N GLY A 141 7.01 -16.62 -0.23
CA GLY A 141 7.38 -16.94 -1.61
C GLY A 141 6.25 -16.90 -2.65
N CYS A 142 4.99 -16.63 -2.28
CA CYS A 142 3.89 -16.54 -3.27
C CYS A 142 3.82 -15.23 -4.09
N GLY A 143 4.87 -14.40 -4.04
CA GLY A 143 4.97 -13.16 -4.84
C GLY A 143 4.21 -11.94 -4.30
N LYS A 144 3.84 -11.90 -3.00
CA LYS A 144 3.12 -10.77 -2.38
C LYS A 144 3.89 -9.45 -2.51
N SER A 145 5.12 -9.40 -1.99
CA SER A 145 5.91 -8.17 -1.94
C SER A 145 6.22 -7.67 -3.35
N SER A 146 6.65 -8.56 -4.25
CA SER A 146 6.90 -8.24 -5.67
C SER A 146 5.65 -7.70 -6.38
N THR A 147 4.48 -8.27 -6.09
CA THR A 147 3.21 -7.78 -6.60
C THR A 147 2.87 -6.38 -6.10
N ILE A 148 3.03 -6.16 -4.78
CA ILE A 148 2.74 -4.87 -4.16
C ILE A 148 3.63 -3.81 -4.78
N ASP A 149 4.92 -4.08 -4.91
CA ASP A 149 5.88 -3.15 -5.49
C ASP A 149 5.53 -2.83 -6.94
N ARG A 150 5.18 -3.85 -7.74
CA ARG A 150 4.75 -3.67 -9.13
C ARG A 150 3.47 -2.84 -9.26
N ILE A 151 2.49 -3.05 -8.37
CA ILE A 151 1.24 -2.28 -8.39
C ILE A 151 1.47 -0.85 -7.89
N LEU A 152 2.26 -0.65 -6.83
CA LEU A 152 2.61 0.67 -6.32
C LEU A 152 3.38 1.49 -7.36
N ALA A 153 4.25 0.85 -8.16
CA ALA A 153 4.97 1.49 -9.25
C ALA A 153 4.07 2.07 -10.35
N THR A 154 2.78 1.68 -10.40
CA THR A 154 1.79 2.32 -11.30
C THR A 154 1.31 3.68 -10.82
N TYR A 155 1.69 4.08 -9.60
CA TYR A 155 1.41 5.38 -8.99
C TYR A 155 2.71 6.17 -8.84
N PRO A 156 2.72 7.49 -9.10
CA PRO A 156 3.86 8.30 -8.72
C PRO A 156 4.00 8.25 -7.20
N GLN A 157 5.21 8.03 -6.69
CA GLN A 157 5.44 7.99 -5.25
C GLN A 157 5.26 9.38 -4.64
N VAL A 158 5.75 10.43 -5.33
CA VAL A 158 5.71 11.82 -4.86
C VAL A 158 5.11 12.72 -5.94
N ILE A 159 4.20 13.60 -5.55
CA ILE A 159 3.57 14.60 -6.42
C ILE A 159 3.84 16.00 -5.83
N LEU A 160 4.40 16.90 -6.64
CA LEU A 160 4.61 18.30 -6.28
C LEU A 160 3.44 19.17 -6.76
N HIS A 161 2.77 19.84 -5.82
CA HIS A 161 1.70 20.78 -6.07
C HIS A 161 2.25 22.20 -6.04
N GLU A 162 2.83 22.69 -7.14
CA GLU A 162 3.39 24.05 -7.20
C GLU A 162 2.38 25.12 -6.78
N LYS A 163 1.13 24.99 -7.26
CA LYS A 163 0.01 25.89 -6.92
C LYS A 163 -0.24 26.01 -5.41
N TYR A 164 0.03 24.94 -4.65
CA TYR A 164 -0.22 24.87 -3.21
C TYR A 164 1.07 24.88 -2.38
N ASN A 165 2.23 24.95 -3.03
CA ASN A 165 3.54 24.73 -2.43
C ASN A 165 3.57 23.51 -1.48
N PHE A 166 3.06 22.37 -1.98
CA PHE A 166 2.87 21.18 -1.16
C PHE A 166 3.43 19.94 -1.85
N THR A 167 4.18 19.13 -1.10
CA THR A 167 4.69 17.83 -1.54
C THR A 167 3.79 16.73 -1.01
N GLN A 168 3.08 16.06 -1.91
CA GLN A 168 2.21 14.93 -1.61
C GLN A 168 2.97 13.61 -1.76
N LEU A 169 2.95 12.79 -0.71
CA LEU A 169 3.47 11.42 -0.72
C LEU A 169 2.31 10.43 -0.93
N VAL A 170 2.26 9.77 -2.09
CA VAL A 170 1.12 8.90 -2.45
C VAL A 170 1.08 7.63 -1.62
N TYR A 171 2.24 7.01 -1.42
CA TYR A 171 2.36 5.79 -0.63
C TYR A 171 3.73 5.72 0.05
N LEU A 172 3.77 4.97 1.15
CA LEU A 172 5.00 4.56 1.81
C LEU A 172 4.90 3.07 2.11
N LYS A 173 5.92 2.30 1.72
CA LYS A 173 6.06 0.89 2.11
C LYS A 173 7.21 0.76 3.09
N ILE A 174 6.97 0.05 4.19
CA ILE A 174 7.98 -0.29 5.18
C ILE A 174 7.87 -1.77 5.55
N ASP A 175 8.98 -2.37 5.94
CA ASP A 175 8.98 -3.72 6.50
C ASP A 175 8.86 -3.64 8.03
N CYS A 176 8.03 -4.51 8.59
CA CYS A 176 7.97 -4.73 10.01
C CYS A 176 9.32 -5.32 10.47
N PRO A 177 10.00 -4.71 11.46
CA PRO A 177 11.32 -5.18 11.87
C PRO A 177 11.23 -6.60 12.44
N HIS A 178 12.27 -7.42 12.18
CA HIS A 178 12.30 -8.84 12.56
C HIS A 178 12.16 -9.09 14.07
N ASP A 179 12.59 -8.13 14.90
CA ASP A 179 12.47 -8.18 16.36
C ASP A 179 11.08 -7.74 16.87
N GLY A 180 10.17 -7.38 15.97
CA GLY A 180 8.84 -6.85 16.26
C GLY A 180 8.87 -5.54 17.06
N GLY A 181 10.01 -4.85 17.11
CA GLY A 181 10.21 -3.69 17.95
C GLY A 181 9.44 -2.47 17.46
N ILE A 182 8.48 -1.97 18.25
CA ILE A 182 7.72 -0.75 17.94
C ILE A 182 8.65 0.44 17.63
N LYS A 183 9.73 0.59 18.40
CA LYS A 183 10.73 1.62 18.18
C LYS A 183 11.39 1.48 16.79
N ASN A 184 11.78 0.27 16.42
CA ASN A 184 12.42 0.00 15.13
C ASN A 184 11.43 0.20 13.97
N LEU A 185 10.14 -0.10 14.17
CA LEU A 185 9.10 0.22 13.20
C LEU A 185 9.00 1.74 12.98
N CYS A 186 9.05 2.54 14.05
CA CYS A 186 9.07 4.00 13.94
C CYS A 186 10.32 4.51 13.20
N ILE A 187 11.48 3.93 13.51
CA ILE A 187 12.74 4.25 12.81
C ILE A 187 12.64 3.93 11.32
N ASN A 188 12.11 2.76 10.97
CA ASN A 188 11.90 2.35 9.58
C ASN A 188 10.95 3.30 8.85
N PHE A 189 9.91 3.80 9.52
CA PHE A 189 9.01 4.82 8.97
C PHE A 189 9.77 6.12 8.64
N PHE A 190 10.50 6.71 9.60
CA PHE A 190 11.23 7.95 9.37
C PHE A 190 12.30 7.79 8.29
N ARG A 191 13.08 6.71 8.34
CA ARG A 191 14.08 6.39 7.31
C ARG A 191 13.47 6.21 5.93
N ALA A 192 12.28 5.63 5.83
CA ALA A 192 11.59 5.48 4.56
C ALA A 192 11.12 6.84 4.00
N ILE A 193 10.63 7.73 4.85
CA ILE A 193 10.31 9.12 4.44
C ILE A 193 11.58 9.84 3.98
N ASP A 194 12.66 9.76 4.75
CA ASP A 194 13.94 10.42 4.45
C ASP A 194 14.50 9.98 3.10
N ARG A 195 14.47 8.68 2.80
CA ARG A 195 14.90 8.15 1.49
C ARG A 195 14.04 8.66 0.32
N VAL A 196 12.75 8.89 0.53
CA VAL A 196 11.83 9.27 -0.55
C VAL A 196 11.83 10.78 -0.78
N LEU A 197 11.94 11.57 0.29
CA LEU A 197 11.77 13.02 0.26
C LEU A 197 13.07 13.81 0.49
N ASP A 198 14.20 13.12 0.68
CA ASP A 198 15.50 13.72 1.02
C ASP A 198 15.44 14.58 2.29
N THR A 199 14.77 14.04 3.33
CA THR A 199 14.62 14.66 4.66
C THR A 199 15.54 13.99 5.69
N ASP A 200 15.52 14.47 6.94
CA ASP A 200 16.40 13.96 8.02
C ASP A 200 15.63 13.67 9.33
N TYR A 201 14.42 13.12 9.23
CA TYR A 201 13.57 12.81 10.39
C TYR A 201 14.17 11.75 11.31
N GLU A 202 14.84 10.74 10.78
CA GLU A 202 15.53 9.74 11.58
C GLU A 202 16.52 10.41 12.52
N THR A 203 17.39 11.30 12.02
CA THR A 203 18.33 12.04 12.88
C THR A 203 17.60 12.94 13.86
N ILE A 204 16.64 13.74 13.38
CA ILE A 204 15.96 14.76 14.19
C ILE A 204 15.21 14.14 15.37
N TYR A 205 14.55 12.99 15.18
CA TYR A 205 13.69 12.38 16.20
C TYR A 205 14.32 11.18 16.90
N VAL A 206 15.12 10.37 16.22
CA VAL A 206 15.64 9.12 16.83
C VAL A 206 16.90 9.39 17.65
N LYS A 207 17.82 10.26 17.16
CA LYS A 207 19.06 10.56 17.90
C LYS A 207 18.83 11.33 19.20
N LYS A 208 17.69 12.01 19.34
CA LYS A 208 17.27 12.68 20.58
C LYS A 208 16.82 11.72 21.70
N ARG A 209 16.91 10.39 21.48
CA ARG A 209 16.52 9.35 22.45
C ARG A 209 15.08 9.48 22.95
N HIS A 210 14.17 9.93 22.07
CA HIS A 210 12.74 9.95 22.39
C HIS A 210 12.24 8.56 22.80
N ASN A 211 11.30 8.54 23.74
CA ASN A 211 10.61 7.32 24.15
C ASN A 211 9.66 6.84 23.02
N ILE A 212 9.15 5.61 23.13
CA ILE A 212 8.32 5.00 22.09
C ILE A 212 7.03 5.81 21.85
N GLU A 213 6.37 6.25 22.92
CA GLU A 213 5.14 7.04 22.87
C GLU A 213 5.33 8.34 22.07
N THR A 214 6.45 9.04 22.28
CA THR A 214 6.80 10.24 21.53
C THR A 214 7.06 9.94 20.05
N LEU A 215 7.74 8.83 19.73
CA LEU A 215 7.97 8.45 18.33
C LEU A 215 6.64 8.13 17.62
N LEU A 216 5.75 7.41 18.31
CA LEU A 216 4.42 7.10 17.81
C LEU A 216 3.58 8.36 17.61
N SER A 217 3.73 9.38 18.46
CA SER A 217 3.02 10.65 18.34
C SER A 217 3.57 11.55 17.21
N LEU A 218 4.80 11.33 16.77
CA LEU A 218 5.47 12.08 15.68
C LEU A 218 5.15 11.52 14.28
N ILE A 219 5.00 10.20 14.12
CA ILE A 219 4.61 9.57 12.85
C ILE A 219 3.39 10.25 12.21
N PRO A 220 2.27 10.47 12.94
CA PRO A 220 1.10 11.21 12.46
C PRO A 220 1.41 12.58 11.88
N GLN A 221 2.28 13.32 12.55
CA GLN A 221 2.62 14.69 12.18
C GLN A 221 3.41 14.70 10.86
N VAL A 222 4.38 13.80 10.73
CA VAL A 222 5.17 13.64 9.50
C VAL A 222 4.29 13.15 8.35
N ALA A 223 3.41 12.17 8.60
CA ALA A 223 2.47 11.67 7.60
C ALA A 223 1.51 12.78 7.12
N ASN A 224 1.01 13.63 8.02
CA ASN A 224 0.16 14.76 7.63
C ASN A 224 0.91 15.87 6.93
N LYS A 225 2.13 16.18 7.36
CA LYS A 225 2.99 17.20 6.74
C LYS A 225 3.25 16.92 5.27
N HIS A 226 3.48 15.66 4.91
CA HIS A 226 3.73 15.22 3.53
C HIS A 226 2.50 14.66 2.83
N GLY A 227 1.33 14.70 3.48
CA GLY A 227 0.09 14.15 2.93
C GLY A 227 0.29 12.70 2.47
N LEU A 228 0.73 11.82 3.35
CA LEU A 228 0.91 10.39 3.06
C LEU A 228 -0.45 9.75 2.72
N GLY A 229 -0.63 9.21 1.51
CA GLY A 229 -1.90 8.65 1.05
C GLY A 229 -2.27 7.30 1.64
N VAL A 230 -1.32 6.37 1.68
CA VAL A 230 -1.46 5.03 2.27
C VAL A 230 -0.12 4.55 2.85
N LEU A 231 -0.17 3.86 4.00
CA LEU A 231 0.98 3.17 4.58
C LEU A 231 0.86 1.67 4.34
N VAL A 232 1.88 1.05 3.74
CA VAL A 232 1.98 -0.40 3.58
C VAL A 232 3.03 -0.93 4.56
N ILE A 233 2.65 -1.92 5.37
CA ILE A 233 3.53 -2.56 6.34
C ILE A 233 3.66 -4.03 5.96
N ASP A 234 4.82 -4.39 5.42
CA ASP A 234 5.14 -5.77 5.03
C ASP A 234 5.67 -6.58 6.21
N GLU A 235 5.61 -7.90 6.07
CA GLU A 235 6.10 -8.86 7.07
C GLU A 235 5.50 -8.67 8.48
N ILE A 236 4.23 -8.26 8.58
CA ILE A 236 3.55 -7.92 9.84
C ILE A 236 3.55 -9.08 10.86
N GLN A 237 3.75 -10.31 10.41
CA GLN A 237 3.90 -11.45 11.31
C GLN A 237 5.15 -11.36 12.23
N HIS A 238 6.10 -10.46 11.98
CA HIS A 238 7.22 -10.25 12.91
C HIS A 238 6.78 -9.66 14.25
N LEU A 239 5.59 -9.07 14.34
CA LEU A 239 5.01 -8.64 15.61
C LEU A 239 4.78 -9.78 16.61
N TYR A 240 4.73 -11.03 16.13
CA TYR A 240 4.46 -12.21 16.95
C TYR A 240 5.65 -12.68 17.78
N GLY A 241 6.85 -12.14 17.59
CA GLY A 241 8.03 -12.50 18.39
C GLY A 241 7.99 -12.00 19.84
N ARG A 242 6.94 -11.26 20.24
CA ARG A 242 6.83 -10.59 21.56
C ARG A 242 5.64 -11.08 22.39
N SER A 243 5.70 -10.79 23.68
CA SER A 243 4.60 -11.00 24.62
C SER A 243 3.31 -10.29 24.15
N SER A 244 2.16 -10.88 24.48
CA SER A 244 0.82 -10.45 24.03
C SER A 244 0.53 -8.95 24.21
N GLY A 245 1.09 -8.30 25.24
CA GLY A 245 0.92 -6.85 25.46
C GLY A 245 1.55 -5.96 24.37
N GLY A 246 2.65 -6.38 23.74
CA GLY A 246 3.32 -5.59 22.70
C GLY A 246 2.54 -5.54 21.39
N VAL A 247 1.88 -6.65 21.05
CA VAL A 247 0.99 -6.76 19.89
C VAL A 247 -0.21 -5.82 20.05
N ASN A 248 -0.88 -5.86 21.20
CA ASN A 248 -2.09 -5.08 21.45
C ASN A 248 -1.81 -3.57 21.38
N ASN A 249 -0.73 -3.11 22.01
CA ASN A 249 -0.35 -1.70 21.96
C ASN A 249 -0.10 -1.20 20.53
N MET A 250 0.50 -2.04 19.67
CA MET A 250 0.75 -1.66 18.29
C MET A 250 -0.54 -1.67 17.45
N MET A 251 -1.43 -2.64 17.67
CA MET A 251 -2.73 -2.64 16.98
C MET A 251 -3.55 -1.42 17.36
N SER A 252 -3.59 -1.05 18.65
CA SER A 252 -4.21 0.19 19.10
C SER A 252 -3.59 1.40 18.41
N PHE A 253 -2.26 1.46 18.29
CA PHE A 253 -1.59 2.54 17.55
C PHE A 253 -2.04 2.64 16.09
N PHE A 254 -2.16 1.53 15.36
CA PHE A 254 -2.64 1.59 13.97
C PHE A 254 -4.11 1.98 13.87
N VAL A 255 -4.94 1.56 14.83
CA VAL A 255 -6.34 1.98 14.92
C VAL A 255 -6.44 3.47 15.21
N THR A 256 -5.62 3.99 16.12
CA THR A 256 -5.49 5.42 16.38
C THR A 256 -4.98 6.15 15.13
N MET A 257 -4.02 5.59 14.40
CA MET A 257 -3.52 6.17 13.16
C MET A 257 -4.63 6.30 12.11
N GLU A 258 -5.44 5.25 11.95
CA GLU A 258 -6.60 5.20 11.06
C GLU A 258 -7.67 6.23 11.49
N ASN A 259 -8.12 6.19 12.75
CA ASN A 259 -9.24 6.99 13.25
C ASN A 259 -8.91 8.47 13.45
N THR A 260 -7.71 8.77 13.94
CA THR A 260 -7.31 10.14 14.28
C THR A 260 -6.75 10.86 13.07
N ILE A 261 -5.99 10.17 12.22
CA ILE A 261 -5.21 10.79 11.14
C ILE A 261 -5.87 10.53 9.79
N GLY A 262 -6.82 9.60 9.68
CA GLY A 262 -7.40 9.24 8.40
C GLY A 262 -6.37 8.65 7.43
N LEU A 263 -5.27 8.09 7.93
CA LEU A 263 -4.24 7.41 7.13
C LEU A 263 -4.61 5.92 7.03
N PRO A 264 -4.96 5.42 5.84
CA PRO A 264 -5.23 4.00 5.63
C PRO A 264 -3.95 3.18 5.70
N VAL A 265 -4.04 1.98 6.28
CA VAL A 265 -2.91 1.06 6.45
C VAL A 265 -3.19 -0.28 5.75
N VAL A 266 -2.24 -0.75 4.95
CA VAL A 266 -2.25 -2.08 4.33
C VAL A 266 -1.24 -2.96 5.07
N PHE A 267 -1.74 -4.00 5.71
CA PHE A 267 -0.91 -5.01 6.36
C PHE A 267 -0.65 -6.15 5.41
N VAL A 268 0.59 -6.62 5.35
CA VAL A 268 0.99 -7.73 4.50
C VAL A 268 1.76 -8.72 5.34
N GLY A 269 1.44 -10.00 5.19
CA GLY A 269 2.15 -11.04 5.93
C GLY A 269 1.72 -12.46 5.61
N THR A 270 2.15 -13.36 6.47
CA THR A 270 1.78 -14.79 6.40
C THR A 270 0.38 -15.04 6.95
N PRO A 271 -0.23 -16.22 6.69
CA PRO A 271 -1.52 -16.57 7.28
C PRO A 271 -1.58 -16.46 8.81
N LYS A 272 -0.43 -16.55 9.51
CA LYS A 272 -0.35 -16.30 10.96
C LYS A 272 -0.92 -14.93 11.33
N ALA A 273 -0.66 -13.90 10.52
CA ALA A 273 -1.13 -12.52 10.69
C ALA A 273 -2.66 -12.39 10.75
N ARG A 274 -3.38 -13.36 10.20
CA ARG A 274 -4.85 -13.36 10.12
C ARG A 274 -5.50 -13.38 11.49
N ASP A 275 -4.98 -14.18 12.41
CA ASP A 275 -5.59 -14.35 13.73
C ASP A 275 -5.56 -13.07 14.57
N ILE A 276 -4.50 -12.25 14.47
CA ILE A 276 -4.44 -10.94 15.14
C ILE A 276 -5.40 -9.98 14.47
N PHE A 277 -5.37 -9.91 13.14
CA PHE A 277 -6.25 -9.01 12.40
C PHE A 277 -7.73 -9.32 12.67
N GLU A 278 -8.09 -10.60 12.74
CA GLU A 278 -9.46 -11.02 13.03
C GLU A 278 -9.87 -10.81 14.49
N LYS A 279 -8.94 -10.85 15.45
CA LYS A 279 -9.20 -10.62 16.89
C LYS A 279 -9.19 -9.14 17.28
N GLU A 280 -8.13 -8.40 16.94
CA GLU A 280 -7.87 -7.05 17.43
C GLU A 280 -8.56 -5.97 16.58
N LEU A 281 -8.58 -6.12 15.24
CA LEU A 281 -9.35 -5.19 14.39
C LEU A 281 -10.84 -5.50 14.38
N ARG A 282 -11.28 -6.57 15.08
CA ARG A 282 -12.69 -6.80 15.44
C ARG A 282 -13.26 -5.64 16.25
N LEU A 283 -12.42 -5.00 17.08
CA LEU A 283 -12.78 -3.83 17.87
C LEU A 283 -12.82 -2.54 17.02
N ALA A 284 -12.01 -2.49 15.95
CA ALA A 284 -11.98 -1.40 14.96
C ALA A 284 -13.05 -1.50 13.85
N ARG A 285 -13.94 -2.52 13.90
CA ARG A 285 -14.97 -2.84 12.88
C ARG A 285 -16.00 -1.76 12.57
N ARG A 286 -15.94 -0.58 13.20
CA ARG A 286 -16.74 0.57 12.75
C ARG A 286 -16.25 1.18 11.41
N GLY A 287 -15.08 0.76 10.89
CA GLY A 287 -14.49 1.24 9.61
C GLY A 287 -14.07 0.16 8.58
N VAL A 288 -14.39 -1.12 8.77
CA VAL A 288 -13.94 -2.19 7.84
C VAL A 288 -14.76 -2.17 6.55
N GLY A 289 -14.29 -1.44 5.55
CA GLY A 289 -14.93 -1.39 4.22
C GLY A 289 -14.33 -2.30 3.16
N LEU A 290 -13.08 -2.77 3.31
CA LEU A 290 -12.33 -3.43 2.21
C LEU A 290 -11.85 -4.87 2.52
N GLY A 291 -11.82 -5.28 3.79
CA GLY A 291 -11.64 -6.68 4.21
C GLY A 291 -10.21 -7.22 4.10
N SER A 292 -10.10 -8.55 4.06
CA SER A 292 -8.86 -9.30 3.84
C SER A 292 -8.81 -9.82 2.41
N LEU A 293 -7.62 -9.88 1.82
CA LEU A 293 -7.32 -10.57 0.58
C LEU A 293 -6.33 -11.69 0.88
N VAL A 294 -6.61 -12.90 0.38
CA VAL A 294 -5.75 -14.08 0.54
C VAL A 294 -5.06 -14.36 -0.79
N TRP A 295 -3.74 -14.43 -0.74
CA TRP A 295 -2.84 -14.72 -1.84
C TRP A 295 -2.49 -16.20 -1.82
N GLU A 296 -3.30 -16.99 -2.50
CA GLU A 296 -3.09 -18.43 -2.66
C GLU A 296 -2.39 -18.74 -3.99
N PRO A 297 -1.60 -19.82 -4.05
CA PRO A 297 -1.15 -20.38 -5.32
C PRO A 297 -2.34 -20.66 -6.24
N MET A 298 -2.14 -20.47 -7.54
CA MET A 298 -3.17 -20.74 -8.53
C MET A 298 -3.57 -22.22 -8.49
N LYS A 299 -4.88 -22.48 -8.39
CA LYS A 299 -5.41 -23.85 -8.35
C LYS A 299 -5.60 -24.37 -9.78
N ASN A 300 -5.00 -25.51 -10.10
CA ASN A 300 -5.29 -26.24 -11.34
C ASN A 300 -6.60 -27.01 -11.17
N ILE A 301 -7.73 -26.34 -11.43
CA ILE A 301 -9.08 -26.91 -11.30
C ILE A 301 -9.47 -27.56 -12.63
N ALA A 302 -10.13 -28.72 -12.57
CA ALA A 302 -10.69 -29.38 -13.74
C ALA A 302 -11.63 -28.45 -14.53
N PRO A 303 -11.63 -28.53 -15.87
CA PRO A 303 -12.50 -27.71 -16.71
C PRO A 303 -13.98 -27.92 -16.38
N ILE A 304 -14.70 -26.82 -16.20
CA ILE A 304 -16.16 -26.85 -16.04
C ILE A 304 -16.75 -26.71 -17.44
N VAL A 305 -17.55 -27.69 -17.87
CA VAL A 305 -18.30 -27.61 -19.12
C VAL A 305 -19.60 -26.87 -18.84
N ASP A 306 -19.89 -25.84 -19.62
CA ASP A 306 -21.19 -25.16 -19.58
C ASP A 306 -22.29 -26.16 -20.02
N PRO A 307 -23.25 -26.52 -19.14
CA PRO A 307 -24.29 -27.49 -19.47
C PRO A 307 -25.18 -27.08 -20.64
N ARG A 308 -25.26 -25.78 -20.96
CA ARG A 308 -26.12 -25.25 -22.03
C ARG A 308 -25.42 -25.13 -23.37
N SER A 309 -24.11 -24.83 -23.37
CA SER A 309 -23.36 -24.58 -24.60
C SER A 309 -22.38 -25.70 -24.95
N GLY A 310 -22.13 -26.66 -24.05
CA GLY A 310 -21.12 -27.72 -24.22
C GLY A 310 -19.68 -27.20 -24.27
N LYS A 311 -19.48 -25.89 -24.12
CA LYS A 311 -18.15 -25.27 -24.17
C LYS A 311 -17.47 -25.38 -22.81
N ILE A 312 -16.16 -25.62 -22.85
CA ILE A 312 -15.34 -25.56 -21.65
C ILE A 312 -15.22 -24.11 -21.21
N LYS A 313 -15.62 -23.81 -19.98
CA LYS A 313 -15.40 -22.52 -19.35
C LYS A 313 -13.90 -22.38 -19.06
N THR A 314 -13.27 -21.38 -19.67
CA THR A 314 -11.87 -21.02 -19.39
C THR A 314 -11.74 -20.57 -17.94
N ASN A 315 -10.96 -21.30 -17.16
CA ASN A 315 -10.57 -20.91 -15.81
C ASN A 315 -9.27 -20.10 -15.85
N GLU A 316 -8.91 -19.49 -14.72
CA GLU A 316 -7.72 -18.63 -14.61
C GLU A 316 -6.43 -19.38 -14.93
N TRP A 317 -6.32 -20.65 -14.53
CA TRP A 317 -5.20 -21.54 -14.87
C TRP A 317 -5.02 -21.70 -16.38
N ARG A 318 -6.08 -22.04 -17.10
CA ARG A 318 -6.04 -22.16 -18.56
C ARG A 318 -5.71 -20.82 -19.23
N SER A 319 -6.31 -19.75 -18.76
CA SER A 319 -6.03 -18.41 -19.30
C SER A 319 -4.57 -18.01 -19.11
N PHE A 320 -3.93 -18.43 -18.01
CA PHE A 320 -2.51 -18.21 -17.77
C PHE A 320 -1.64 -19.10 -18.67
N THR A 321 -1.95 -20.40 -18.80
CA THR A 321 -1.19 -21.30 -19.67
C THR A 321 -1.35 -20.98 -21.15
N ASP A 322 -2.51 -20.48 -21.58
CA ASP A 322 -2.74 -20.07 -22.97
C ASP A 322 -1.87 -18.87 -23.32
N VAL A 323 -1.64 -17.95 -22.37
CA VAL A 323 -0.69 -16.84 -22.55
C VAL A 323 0.73 -17.37 -22.72
N LEU A 324 1.16 -18.33 -21.90
CA LEU A 324 2.47 -18.96 -22.07
C LEU A 324 2.63 -19.61 -23.45
N ASN A 325 1.56 -20.21 -23.98
CA ASN A 325 1.57 -20.87 -25.30
C ASN A 325 1.44 -19.91 -26.49
N THR A 326 1.12 -18.63 -26.27
CA THR A 326 0.94 -17.61 -27.33
C THR A 326 2.07 -16.58 -27.38
N ILE A 327 3.07 -16.69 -26.49
CA ILE A 327 4.35 -16.00 -26.63
C ILE A 327 5.11 -16.73 -27.75
N HIS A 328 4.96 -16.26 -28.99
CA HIS A 328 5.68 -16.72 -30.18
C HIS A 328 6.75 -15.71 -30.59
#